data_AF-A0A8T5S7E0-F1
#
_entry.id   AF-A0A8T5S7E0-F1
#
_cell.length_a   1.000
_cell.length_b   1.000
_cell.length_c   1.000
_cell.angle_alpha   90.00
_cell.angle_beta   90.00
_cell.angle_gamma   90.00
#
_symmetry.space_group_name_H-M   'P 1'
#
loop_
_entity.id
_entity.type
_entity.pdbx_description
1 polymer ?
#
loop_
_entity_poly.entity_id
_entity_poly.type
_entity_poly.pdbx_seq_one_letter_code
_entity_poly.pdbx_strand_id
1 'polypeptide(L)'
;MGTEWEVVKKLTGLKSIKSDEDWKITYVTPIYGGWDVIVECSFSKLKDLDKIVTYCRVDKDLSLWIEETTTLMGSKKDFLE
;
A
#
# COMPACT_ATOMS: atom_id res chain seq x y z
N MET A 1 -0.52 7.17 20.43
CA MET A 1 -0.88 6.98 19.01
C MET A 1 0.04 5.90 18.49
N GLY A 2 -0.52 4.80 17.97
CA GLY A 2 0.22 3.58 17.63
C GLY A 2 0.94 3.64 16.29
N THR A 3 1.78 2.63 16.04
CA THR A 3 2.63 2.46 14.86
C THR A 3 1.83 2.43 13.55
N GLU A 4 0.55 2.09 13.60
CA GLU A 4 -0.36 2.07 12.45
C GLU A 4 -0.47 3.45 11.79
N TRP A 5 -0.44 4.52 12.58
CA TRP A 5 -0.47 5.88 12.06
C TRP A 5 0.84 6.28 11.36
N GLU A 6 1.97 5.71 11.77
CA GLU A 6 3.25 5.94 11.09
C GLU A 6 3.29 5.20 9.75
N VAL A 7 2.72 3.99 9.67
CA VAL A 7 2.50 3.27 8.40
C VAL A 7 1.62 4.10 7.47
N VAL A 8 0.51 4.65 7.96
CA VAL A 8 -0.40 5.50 7.17
C VAL A 8 0.33 6.71 6.63
N LYS A 9 1.07 7.45 7.47
CA LYS A 9 1.85 8.63 7.04
C LYS A 9 2.86 8.28 5.95
N LYS A 10 3.54 7.13 6.07
CA LYS A 10 4.58 6.72 5.14
C LYS A 10 4.02 6.25 3.79
N LEU A 11 2.87 5.58 3.80
CA LEU A 11 2.27 5.01 2.59
C LEU A 11 1.35 5.98 1.85
N THR A 12 0.78 6.98 2.53
CA THR A 12 -0.13 7.94 1.92
C THR A 12 0.57 8.72 0.80
N GLY A 13 -0.01 8.67 -0.40
CA GLY A 13 0.49 9.40 -1.57
C GLY A 13 1.70 8.77 -2.27
N LEU A 14 2.16 7.59 -1.83
CA LEU A 14 3.18 6.82 -2.57
C LEU A 14 2.66 6.45 -3.96
N LYS A 15 3.51 6.64 -4.96
CA LYS A 15 3.25 6.32 -6.36
C LYS A 15 4.54 6.06 -7.09
N SER A 16 4.46 5.47 -8.28
CA SER A 16 5.64 5.33 -9.11
C SER A 16 6.23 6.69 -9.50
N ILE A 17 7.56 6.73 -9.54
CA ILE A 17 8.35 7.84 -10.07
C ILE A 17 8.82 7.58 -11.50
N LYS A 18 8.57 6.37 -12.03
CA LYS A 18 9.00 5.97 -13.38
C LYS A 18 7.87 6.21 -14.36
N SER A 19 8.22 6.70 -15.55
CA SER A 19 7.24 7.02 -16.60
C SER A 19 6.57 5.79 -17.22
N ASP A 20 7.12 4.58 -17.05
CA ASP A 20 6.57 3.33 -17.58
C ASP A 20 5.68 2.56 -16.58
N GLU A 21 5.48 3.11 -15.39
CA GLU A 21 4.73 2.54 -14.28
C GLU A 21 3.62 3.51 -13.87
N ASP A 22 2.43 2.99 -13.60
CA ASP A 22 1.25 3.78 -13.26
C ASP A 22 0.73 3.48 -11.84
N TRP A 23 1.45 2.66 -11.09
CA TRP A 23 0.99 2.23 -9.78
C TRP A 23 0.97 3.39 -8.77
N LYS A 24 -0.05 3.39 -7.91
CA LYS A 24 -0.22 4.36 -6.82
C LYS A 24 -0.98 3.77 -5.65
N ILE A 25 -0.68 4.24 -4.46
CA ILE A 25 -1.51 4.03 -3.27
C ILE A 25 -2.68 5.01 -3.34
N THR A 26 -3.91 4.48 -3.38
CA THR A 26 -5.14 5.27 -3.49
C THR A 26 -5.75 5.59 -2.14
N TYR A 27 -5.58 4.69 -1.16
CA TYR A 27 -6.14 4.86 0.17
C TYR A 27 -5.31 4.11 1.21
N VAL A 28 -5.17 4.70 2.39
CA VAL A 28 -4.54 4.05 3.56
C VAL A 28 -5.30 4.46 4.82
N THR A 29 -5.70 3.49 5.64
CA THR A 29 -6.34 3.76 6.93
C THR A 29 -5.90 2.73 7.97
N PRO A 30 -5.69 3.15 9.23
CA PRO A 30 -5.64 2.18 10.32
C PRO A 30 -7.05 1.64 10.59
N ILE A 31 -7.14 0.40 11.05
CA ILE A 31 -8.40 -0.18 11.54
C ILE A 31 -8.55 0.18 13.02
N TYR A 32 -9.56 0.99 13.33
CA TYR A 32 -9.78 1.46 14.70
C TYR A 32 -10.18 0.28 15.62
N GLY A 33 -9.43 0.11 16.72
CA GLY A 33 -9.60 -1.02 17.64
C GLY A 33 -8.89 -2.30 17.21
N GLY A 34 -8.16 -2.29 16.08
CA GLY A 34 -7.22 -3.31 15.66
C GLY A 34 -5.79 -2.78 15.55
N TRP A 35 -4.86 -3.68 15.25
CA TRP A 35 -3.45 -3.36 14.92
C TRP A 35 -3.22 -3.35 13.40
N ASP A 36 -4.27 -3.59 12.63
CA ASP A 36 -4.21 -3.75 11.19
C ASP A 36 -4.30 -2.40 10.44
N VAL A 37 -3.72 -2.37 9.24
CA VAL A 37 -3.80 -1.26 8.30
C VAL A 37 -4.37 -1.78 6.98
N ILE A 38 -5.33 -1.05 6.41
CA ILE A 38 -5.81 -1.28 5.05
C ILE A 38 -5.06 -0.35 4.11
N VAL A 39 -4.46 -0.93 3.07
CA VAL A 39 -3.78 -0.22 1.99
C VAL A 39 -4.47 -0.60 0.68
N GLU A 40 -5.05 0.38 0.00
CA GLU A 40 -5.58 0.23 -1.35
C GLU A 40 -4.57 0.78 -2.36
N CYS A 41 -4.36 0.04 -3.45
CA CYS A 41 -3.51 0.48 -4.54
C CYS A 41 -4.16 0.20 -5.89
N SER A 42 -3.81 1.03 -6.87
CA SER A 42 -4.20 0.90 -8.27
C SER A 42 -2.96 0.72 -9.12
N PHE A 43 -3.02 -0.16 -10.11
CA PHE A 43 -1.93 -0.49 -11.04
C PHE A 43 -2.49 -1.16 -12.31
N SER A 44 -1.84 -0.97 -13.45
CA SER A 44 -2.19 -1.67 -14.70
C SER A 44 -1.43 -2.98 -14.91
N LYS A 45 -0.26 -3.15 -14.28
CA LYS A 45 0.62 -4.31 -14.47
C LYS A 45 0.76 -5.08 -13.16
N LEU A 46 0.50 -6.40 -13.20
CA LEU A 46 0.65 -7.28 -12.03
C LEU A 46 2.06 -7.22 -11.40
N LYS A 47 3.11 -7.01 -12.20
CA LYS A 47 4.49 -6.86 -11.68
C LYS A 47 4.65 -5.71 -10.68
N ASP A 48 3.77 -4.71 -10.75
CA ASP A 48 3.87 -3.53 -9.90
C ASP A 48 3.29 -3.81 -8.50
N LEU A 49 2.34 -4.75 -8.37
CA LEU A 49 1.91 -5.26 -7.07
C LEU A 49 3.09 -5.90 -6.30
N ASP A 50 3.88 -6.73 -6.97
CA ASP A 50 5.05 -7.37 -6.35
C ASP A 50 6.04 -6.33 -5.83
N LYS A 51 6.19 -5.20 -6.53
CA LYS A 51 7.06 -4.11 -6.08
C LYS A 51 6.51 -3.41 -4.85
N ILE A 52 5.20 -3.12 -4.81
CA ILE A 52 4.56 -2.49 -3.66
C ILE A 52 4.72 -3.39 -2.43
N VAL A 53 4.41 -4.69 -2.56
CA VAL A 53 4.55 -5.65 -1.47
C VAL A 53 6.01 -5.81 -1.05
N THR A 54 6.93 -5.89 -2.02
CA THR A 54 8.37 -5.96 -1.73
C THR A 54 8.84 -4.71 -0.99
N TYR A 55 8.42 -3.52 -1.41
CA TYR A 55 8.74 -2.27 -0.74
C TYR A 55 8.34 -2.29 0.74
N CYS A 56 7.11 -2.71 1.05
CA CYS A 56 6.65 -2.86 2.44
C CYS A 56 7.50 -3.83 3.27
N ARG A 57 8.09 -4.86 2.64
CA ARG A 57 8.90 -5.89 3.31
C ARG A 57 10.38 -5.54 3.46
N VAL A 58 10.91 -4.67 2.60
CA VAL A 58 12.36 -4.33 2.59
C VAL A 58 12.65 -2.95 3.17
N ASP A 59 11.65 -2.08 3.24
CA ASP A 59 11.79 -0.79 3.89
C ASP A 59 12.05 -0.99 5.39
N LYS A 60 13.08 -0.30 5.90
CA LYS A 60 13.62 -0.51 7.25
C LYS A 60 12.60 -0.32 8.37
N ASP A 61 11.63 0.56 8.16
CA ASP A 61 10.64 0.87 9.17
C ASP A 61 9.42 -0.03 8.96
N LEU A 62 8.91 -0.10 7.72
CA LEU A 62 7.72 -0.90 7.40
C LEU A 62 7.94 -2.39 7.68
N SER A 63 9.13 -2.93 7.42
CA SER A 63 9.44 -4.34 7.69
C SER A 63 9.44 -4.68 9.18
N LEU A 64 9.65 -3.68 10.05
CA LEU A 64 9.60 -3.85 11.51
C LEU A 64 8.17 -3.64 12.04
N TRP A 65 7.37 -2.86 11.33
CA TRP A 65 6.02 -2.50 11.75
C TRP A 65 4.95 -3.45 11.21
N ILE A 66 5.20 -4.07 10.05
CA ILE A 66 4.28 -5.00 9.39
C ILE A 66 4.73 -6.42 9.69
N GLU A 67 4.03 -7.09 10.60
CA GLU A 67 4.31 -8.48 10.97
C GLU A 67 3.81 -9.46 9.89
N GLU A 68 2.60 -9.23 9.38
CA GLU A 68 1.97 -10.06 8.36
C GLU A 68 1.30 -9.21 7.29
N THR A 69 1.15 -9.78 6.08
CA THR A 69 0.49 -9.10 4.96
C THR A 69 -0.49 -10.06 4.31
N THR A 70 -1.77 -9.68 4.30
CA THR A 70 -2.82 -10.36 3.52
C THR A 70 -3.17 -9.50 2.31
N THR A 71 -2.98 -10.04 1.11
CA THR A 71 -3.30 -9.33 -0.14
C THR A 71 -4.67 -9.76 -0.65
N LEU A 72 -5.60 -8.82 -0.72
CA LEU A 72 -6.89 -9.00 -1.40
C LEU A 72 -6.82 -8.34 -2.78
N MET A 73 -7.18 -9.09 -3.82
CA MET A 73 -7.17 -8.60 -5.19
C MET A 73 -8.58 -8.61 -5.79
N GLY A 74 -8.99 -7.47 -6.32
CA GLY A 74 -10.21 -7.32 -7.09
C GLY A 74 -9.93 -6.48 -8.33
N SER A 75 -10.60 -6.77 -9.43
CA SER A 75 -10.58 -5.91 -10.61
C SER A 75 -11.82 -5.02 -10.59
N LYS A 76 -11.60 -3.72 -10.48
CA LYS A 76 -12.63 -2.71 -10.69
C LYS A 76 -12.19 -1.85 -11.87
N LYS A 77 -13.11 -1.53 -12.78
CA LYS A 77 -12.82 -0.52 -13.81
C LYS A 77 -12.59 0.81 -13.09
N ASP A 78 -11.44 1.42 -13.36
CA ASP A 78 -11.13 2.78 -12.92
C ASP A 78 -11.99 3.73 -13.75
N PHE A 79 -13.21 4.00 -13.29
CA PHE A 79 -14.08 5.00 -13.90
C PHE A 79 -13.63 6.36 -13.36
N LEU A 80 -13.02 7.17 -14.22
CA LEU A 80 -12.87 8.61 -13.97
C LEU A 80 -14.28 9.21 -13.93
N GLU A 81 -14.75 9.61 -12.74
CA GLU A 81 -15.83 10.60 -12.60
C GLU A 81 -15.36 11.97 -13.10
#